data_AF-A0A5D2EKY0-F1
#
_entry.id   AF-A0A5D2EKY0-F1
#
_cell.length_a   1.000
_cell.length_b   1.000
_cell.length_c   1.000
_cell.angle_alpha   90.00
_cell.angle_beta   90.00
_cell.angle_gamma   90.00
#
_symmetry.space_group_name_H-M   'P 1'
#
loop_
_entity.id
_entity.type
_entity.pdbx_description
1 polymer ?
#
loop_
_entity_poly.entity_id
_entity_poly.type
_entity_poly.pdbx_seq_one_letter_code
_entity_poly.pdbx_strand_id
1 'polypeptide(L)'
;MKRRMSTSISTKTEPKRQRLFTHCFLPMILLLSAAFFIGSAFIITDYKEKILGWGSVMVLQYSRSKMCETQCRAYGSEALPRGIISETSDLEMRPLWGAQNKKKPKLSMNLLAIAVGIKQKENVNKMVKKFPESDFVVMLFHYDGIVDQWKDLEWNDRAIHVSAVNQTKWWFAKRFLHPDIVSEYAYIFLWDEDLGVDHFNAKRYLSIIKNEGLEISQPALNPEKSELHHPITARDKNSTVHRRTYKVIGRTKCNENSTGPPCTGFVEMMAPVFSRASWRCSWHMIQSDLVLGWGLDFQLGYCAQGDRTQKIGIVDSEYLIHDALPTLGGSAENKVSSPSSESGGRSEVKKQSYIELEIFKNRWKRAINQDNCWSDPYEQSTKKQK
;
A
#
# COMPACT_ATOMS: atom_id res chain seq x y z
N MET A 1 26.42 39.02 78.46
CA MET A 1 25.44 38.89 79.58
C MET A 1 24.45 37.82 79.13
N LYS A 2 24.35 36.58 79.63
CA LYS A 2 24.80 35.88 80.83
C LYS A 2 25.48 34.56 80.39
N ARG A 3 26.68 34.33 80.90
CA ARG A 3 27.22 32.99 81.17
C ARG A 3 26.56 32.46 82.44
N ARG A 4 26.24 31.18 82.50
CA ARG A 4 26.58 30.27 83.62
C ARG A 4 26.74 28.87 82.99
N MET A 5 27.94 28.30 82.98
CA MET A 5 28.63 27.64 84.12
C MET A 5 27.91 26.36 84.53
N SER A 6 28.55 25.22 84.76
CA SER A 6 29.98 24.90 84.80
C SER A 6 30.09 23.42 85.24
N THR A 7 31.08 22.71 84.68
CA THR A 7 32.00 21.74 85.34
C THR A 7 31.44 20.51 86.08
N SER A 8 32.16 19.40 86.28
CA SER A 8 33.61 19.13 86.25
C SER A 8 33.83 17.61 86.09
N ILE A 9 34.82 17.12 85.34
CA ILE A 9 36.21 16.77 85.75
C ILE A 9 36.21 15.59 86.74
N SER A 10 36.90 14.46 86.49
CA SER A 10 38.34 14.32 86.77
C SER A 10 38.87 12.93 86.31
N THR A 11 39.95 12.89 85.50
CA THR A 11 41.33 12.40 85.80
C THR A 11 41.51 10.89 86.06
N LYS A 12 42.64 10.22 85.83
CA LYS A 12 43.88 10.32 85.02
C LYS A 12 44.68 9.05 85.43
N THR A 13 45.63 8.60 84.60
CA THR A 13 46.88 7.88 84.96
C THR A 13 46.90 6.37 85.34
N GLU A 14 47.44 5.58 84.40
CA GLU A 14 48.67 4.74 84.48
C GLU A 14 48.69 3.28 85.07
N PRO A 15 49.69 2.43 84.69
CA PRO A 15 49.50 1.04 84.28
C PRO A 15 50.17 0.00 85.21
N LYS A 16 49.87 -1.29 84.99
CA LYS A 16 50.56 -2.53 85.46
C LYS A 16 49.66 -3.72 85.06
N ARG A 17 50.07 -4.97 84.81
CA ARG A 17 51.33 -5.72 84.71
C ARG A 17 50.91 -7.20 84.47
N GLN A 18 51.56 -7.88 83.53
CA GLN A 18 51.81 -9.34 83.45
C GLN A 18 50.65 -10.38 83.43
N ARG A 19 50.62 -11.20 82.36
CA ARG A 19 51.06 -12.63 82.29
C ARG A 19 50.10 -13.55 81.50
N LEU A 20 50.70 -14.22 80.50
CA LEU A 20 50.55 -15.62 80.05
C LEU A 20 49.19 -16.10 79.53
N PHE A 21 49.14 -16.55 78.27
CA PHE A 21 48.88 -17.97 77.93
C PHE A 21 49.01 -18.19 76.41
N THR A 22 50.21 -18.52 75.97
CA THR A 22 50.47 -19.24 74.72
C THR A 22 50.16 -20.72 74.94
N HIS A 23 49.13 -21.28 74.27
CA HIS A 23 49.02 -22.71 73.88
C HIS A 23 47.62 -23.03 73.30
N CYS A 24 47.29 -22.57 72.08
CA CYS A 24 46.05 -23.03 71.40
C CYS A 24 46.09 -23.04 69.85
N PHE A 25 47.24 -22.81 69.19
CA PHE A 25 47.24 -22.55 67.74
C PHE A 25 47.79 -23.68 66.82
N LEU A 26 48.31 -24.78 67.36
CA LEU A 26 48.83 -25.88 66.54
C LEU A 26 47.80 -26.92 66.04
N PRO A 27 46.73 -27.29 66.79
CA PRO A 27 45.75 -28.28 66.29
C PRO A 27 44.82 -27.74 65.19
N MET A 28 44.61 -26.42 65.14
CA MET A 28 43.68 -25.79 64.19
C MET A 28 44.21 -25.74 62.74
N ILE A 29 45.53 -25.72 62.55
CA ILE A 29 46.13 -25.60 61.22
C ILE A 29 46.09 -26.93 60.45
N LEU A 30 46.19 -28.06 61.16
CA LEU A 30 46.12 -29.40 60.54
C LEU A 30 44.68 -29.82 60.16
N LEU A 31 43.65 -29.34 60.87
CA LEU A 31 42.25 -29.60 60.52
C LEU A 31 41.79 -28.76 59.32
N LEU A 32 42.32 -27.56 59.14
CA LEU A 32 42.00 -26.68 58.01
C LEU A 32 42.58 -27.21 56.68
N SER A 33 43.73 -27.90 56.69
CA SER A 33 44.32 -28.47 55.47
C SER A 33 43.55 -29.70 54.98
N ALA A 34 43.10 -30.58 55.88
CA ALA A 34 42.30 -31.76 55.51
C ALA A 34 40.93 -31.38 54.92
N ALA A 35 40.26 -30.36 55.49
CA ALA A 35 38.99 -29.84 54.96
C ALA A 35 39.15 -29.21 53.56
N PHE A 36 40.29 -28.57 53.29
CA PHE A 36 40.58 -27.97 51.99
C PHE A 36 40.79 -29.03 50.89
N PHE A 37 41.45 -30.16 51.20
CA PHE A 37 41.65 -31.25 50.22
C PHE A 37 40.38 -32.06 49.94
N ILE A 38 39.51 -32.27 50.93
CA ILE A 38 38.23 -32.96 50.71
C ILE A 38 37.23 -32.04 49.98
N GLY A 39 37.17 -30.76 50.35
CA GLY A 39 36.29 -29.78 49.70
C GLY A 39 36.66 -29.51 48.24
N SER A 40 37.95 -29.52 47.89
CA SER A 40 38.39 -29.35 46.51
C SER A 40 38.10 -30.57 45.62
N ALA A 41 38.16 -31.79 46.16
CA ALA A 41 37.79 -33.00 45.42
C ALA A 41 36.30 -33.04 45.03
N PHE A 42 35.41 -32.63 45.94
CA PHE A 42 33.97 -32.55 45.66
C PHE A 42 33.59 -31.40 44.70
N ILE A 43 34.31 -30.27 44.74
CA ILE A 43 34.11 -29.16 43.79
C ILE A 43 34.56 -29.56 42.38
N ILE A 44 35.63 -30.34 42.23
CA ILE A 44 36.11 -30.79 40.92
C ILE A 44 35.15 -31.81 40.27
N THR A 45 34.51 -32.68 41.05
CA THR A 45 33.51 -33.63 40.54
C THR A 45 32.21 -32.94 40.12
N ASP A 46 31.71 -31.96 40.89
CA ASP A 46 30.50 -31.17 40.52
C ASP A 46 30.77 -30.27 39.30
N TYR A 47 32.00 -29.77 39.16
CA TYR A 47 32.42 -29.01 37.98
C TYR A 47 32.51 -29.89 36.72
N LYS A 48 32.95 -31.15 36.84
CA LYS A 48 32.98 -32.10 35.71
C LYS A 48 31.59 -32.54 35.23
N GLU A 49 30.64 -32.79 36.15
CA GLU A 49 29.25 -33.08 35.78
C GLU A 49 28.54 -31.84 35.18
N LYS A 50 28.78 -30.63 35.71
CA LYS A 50 28.28 -29.38 35.10
C LYS A 50 28.90 -29.09 33.73
N ILE A 51 30.18 -29.40 33.51
CA ILE A 51 30.83 -29.24 32.19
C ILE A 51 30.28 -30.24 31.16
N LEU A 52 30.00 -31.49 31.55
CA LEU A 52 29.39 -32.47 30.66
C LEU A 52 27.94 -32.11 30.32
N GLY A 53 27.18 -31.58 31.29
CA GLY A 53 25.85 -31.00 31.06
C GLY A 53 25.88 -29.77 30.15
N TRP A 54 26.88 -28.88 30.29
CA TRP A 54 27.05 -27.72 29.41
C TRP A 54 27.52 -28.10 28.01
N GLY A 55 28.31 -29.16 27.86
CA GLY A 55 28.67 -29.72 26.56
C GLY A 55 27.45 -30.16 25.76
N SER A 56 26.48 -30.84 26.39
CA SER A 56 25.21 -31.20 25.75
C SER A 56 24.28 -30.01 25.50
N VAL A 57 24.23 -29.00 26.40
CA VAL A 57 23.42 -27.78 26.20
C VAL A 57 24.00 -26.88 25.10
N MET A 58 25.33 -26.76 25.01
CA MET A 58 26.00 -26.05 23.91
C MET A 58 25.84 -26.78 22.57
N VAL A 59 25.95 -28.12 22.55
CA VAL A 59 25.71 -28.90 21.31
C VAL A 59 24.24 -28.84 20.89
N LEU A 60 23.27 -28.81 21.83
CA LEU A 60 21.85 -28.58 21.54
C LEU A 60 21.56 -27.15 21.05
N GLN A 61 22.24 -26.12 21.59
CA GLN A 61 22.13 -24.74 21.08
C GLN A 61 22.78 -24.57 19.70
N TYR A 62 23.91 -25.23 19.44
CA TYR A 62 24.62 -25.14 18.17
C TYR A 62 23.96 -25.97 17.06
N SER A 63 23.36 -27.11 17.40
CA SER A 63 22.55 -27.92 16.48
C SER A 63 21.24 -27.24 16.05
N ARG A 64 20.62 -26.44 16.93
CA ARG A 64 19.38 -25.71 16.61
C ARG A 64 19.61 -24.46 15.75
N SER A 65 20.86 -24.04 15.58
CA SER A 65 21.24 -22.85 14.81
C SER A 65 21.25 -23.05 13.29
N LYS A 66 20.96 -24.25 12.78
CA LYS A 66 20.93 -24.56 11.33
C LYS A 66 19.53 -24.80 10.74
N MET A 67 18.46 -24.51 11.49
CA MET A 67 17.06 -24.60 11.02
C MET A 67 16.39 -23.24 10.86
N CYS A 68 17.15 -22.19 10.57
CA CYS A 68 16.62 -20.89 10.22
C CYS A 68 17.23 -20.46 8.91
N GLU A 69 17.03 -21.27 7.87
CA GLU A 69 17.06 -20.73 6.52
C GLU A 69 16.19 -19.46 6.51
N THR A 70 16.80 -18.39 6.01
CA THR A 70 16.23 -17.07 5.82
C THR A 70 15.02 -17.16 4.89
N GLN A 71 13.88 -17.61 5.43
CA GLN A 71 12.58 -17.29 4.87
C GLN A 71 12.50 -15.78 4.71
N CYS A 72 12.09 -15.32 3.53
CA CYS A 72 11.97 -13.94 3.09
C CYS A 72 11.31 -13.06 4.16
N ARG A 73 12.12 -12.45 5.04
CA ARG A 73 11.63 -11.43 5.95
C ARG A 73 11.44 -10.15 5.16
N ALA A 74 10.40 -9.38 5.50
CA ALA A 74 10.27 -8.03 4.96
C ALA A 74 11.54 -7.25 5.33
N TYR A 75 12.11 -6.53 4.36
CA TYR A 75 13.31 -5.73 4.59
C TYR A 75 13.11 -4.76 5.76
N GLY A 76 14.05 -4.73 6.71
CA GLY A 76 13.97 -3.89 7.91
C GLY A 76 13.20 -4.52 9.08
N SER A 77 12.70 -5.75 8.94
CA SER A 77 12.00 -6.49 10.01
C SER A 77 12.88 -7.52 10.73
N GLU A 78 14.20 -7.50 10.51
CA GLU A 78 15.13 -8.53 10.98
C GLU A 78 15.16 -8.65 12.51
N ALA A 79 14.94 -7.54 13.21
CA ALA A 79 14.91 -7.48 14.67
C ALA A 79 13.61 -8.04 15.30
N LEU A 80 12.56 -8.26 14.50
CA LEU A 80 11.25 -8.71 15.00
C LEU A 80 11.18 -10.25 15.13
N PRO A 81 10.55 -10.78 16.20
CA PRO A 81 10.29 -12.22 16.31
C PRO A 81 9.42 -12.76 15.18
N ARG A 82 9.70 -13.97 14.70
CA ARG A 82 8.83 -14.65 13.74
C ARG A 82 7.44 -14.83 14.34
N GLY A 83 6.41 -14.39 13.60
CA GLY A 83 5.00 -14.49 14.00
C GLY A 83 4.36 -13.21 14.54
N ILE A 84 5.12 -12.13 14.80
CA ILE A 84 4.53 -10.83 15.20
C ILE A 84 4.12 -9.98 14.00
N ILE A 85 4.69 -10.24 12.82
CA ILE A 85 4.47 -9.44 11.61
C ILE A 85 3.16 -9.85 10.96
N SER A 86 2.24 -8.90 10.81
CA SER A 86 1.12 -9.01 9.87
C SER A 86 1.58 -8.49 8.52
N GLU A 87 1.55 -9.33 7.49
CA GLU A 87 1.96 -8.93 6.13
C GLU A 87 0.99 -7.94 5.49
N THR A 88 -0.28 -7.99 5.88
CA THR A 88 -1.35 -7.18 5.32
C THR A 88 -2.12 -6.41 6.39
N SER A 89 -2.84 -5.39 5.92
CA SER A 89 -3.81 -4.59 6.68
C SER A 89 -5.04 -4.35 5.81
N ASP A 90 -6.04 -3.67 6.38
CA ASP A 90 -7.26 -3.22 5.73
C ASP A 90 -7.54 -1.74 6.04
N LEU A 91 -8.63 -1.20 5.47
CA LEU A 91 -9.12 0.15 5.77
C LEU A 91 -10.31 0.14 6.75
N GLU A 92 -10.57 -0.96 7.46
CA GLU A 92 -11.69 -1.04 8.39
C GLU A 92 -11.43 -0.19 9.64
N MET A 93 -12.37 0.71 9.97
CA MET A 93 -12.29 1.52 11.18
C MET A 93 -12.49 0.64 12.42
N ARG A 94 -11.54 0.71 13.37
CA ARG A 94 -11.58 -0.05 14.62
C ARG A 94 -12.05 0.84 15.77
N PRO A 95 -12.91 0.34 16.68
CA PRO A 95 -13.33 1.10 17.86
C PRO A 95 -12.14 1.34 18.79
N LEU A 96 -12.11 2.48 19.47
CA LEU A 96 -11.05 2.85 20.42
C LEU A 96 -11.04 1.97 21.68
N TRP A 97 -12.20 1.41 22.06
CA TRP A 97 -12.36 0.49 23.19
C TRP A 97 -13.51 -0.49 22.93
N GLY A 98 -13.55 -1.56 23.73
CA GLY A 98 -14.59 -2.60 23.64
C GLY A 98 -14.18 -3.78 22.77
N ALA A 99 -14.92 -4.88 22.90
CA ALA A 99 -14.69 -6.06 22.06
C ALA A 99 -15.03 -5.72 20.61
N GLN A 100 -14.11 -6.05 19.70
CA GLN A 100 -14.48 -6.04 18.28
C GLN A 100 -15.65 -6.99 18.10
N ASN A 101 -16.73 -6.49 17.50
CA ASN A 101 -17.75 -7.37 16.96
C ASN A 101 -17.05 -8.25 15.94
N LYS A 102 -16.79 -9.51 16.30
CA LYS A 102 -16.29 -10.57 15.42
C LYS A 102 -17.36 -10.92 14.37
N LYS A 103 -17.89 -9.91 13.66
CA LYS A 103 -18.59 -10.16 12.40
C LYS A 103 -17.55 -10.85 11.53
N LYS A 104 -17.90 -12.03 11.02
CA LYS A 104 -17.03 -12.77 10.10
C LYS A 104 -16.52 -11.78 9.05
N PRO A 105 -15.22 -11.82 8.69
CA PRO A 105 -14.71 -10.98 7.62
C PRO A 105 -15.65 -11.14 6.43
N LYS A 106 -16.25 -10.05 5.98
CA LYS A 106 -17.13 -10.10 4.81
C LYS A 106 -16.22 -10.43 3.64
N LEU A 107 -16.23 -11.71 3.26
CA LEU A 107 -15.51 -12.19 2.09
C LEU A 107 -15.87 -11.29 0.90
N SER A 108 -14.85 -10.69 0.28
CA SER A 108 -14.89 -9.96 -0.99
C SER A 108 -15.58 -8.58 -1.02
N MET A 109 -15.23 -7.70 -0.07
CA MET A 109 -15.44 -6.25 -0.22
C MET A 109 -14.70 -5.71 -1.45
N ASN A 110 -15.15 -4.57 -1.95
CA ASN A 110 -14.53 -3.82 -3.06
C ASN A 110 -14.25 -2.39 -2.59
N LEU A 111 -13.33 -1.70 -3.25
CA LEU A 111 -12.97 -0.33 -2.91
C LEU A 111 -13.35 0.61 -4.06
N LEU A 112 -14.05 1.70 -3.73
CA LEU A 112 -14.24 2.84 -4.62
C LEU A 112 -13.40 4.01 -4.10
N ALA A 113 -12.36 4.38 -4.85
CA ALA A 113 -11.53 5.54 -4.59
C ALA A 113 -11.79 6.60 -5.67
N ILE A 114 -12.11 7.82 -5.25
CA ILE A 114 -12.47 8.92 -6.17
C ILE A 114 -11.62 10.15 -5.85
N ALA A 115 -11.03 10.79 -6.86
CA ALA A 115 -10.47 12.13 -6.72
C ALA A 115 -11.58 13.17 -6.78
N VAL A 116 -11.76 13.93 -5.68
CA VAL A 116 -12.92 14.79 -5.50
C VAL A 116 -12.57 16.23 -5.14
N GLY A 117 -13.43 17.13 -5.60
CA GLY A 117 -13.55 18.52 -5.20
C GLY A 117 -15.01 18.91 -5.03
N ILE A 118 -15.25 19.93 -4.21
CA ILE A 118 -16.59 20.31 -3.74
C ILE A 118 -17.53 20.69 -4.89
N LYS A 119 -17.00 21.18 -6.01
CA LYS A 119 -17.77 21.57 -7.20
C LYS A 119 -18.47 20.40 -7.89
N GLN A 120 -18.05 19.16 -7.65
CA GLN A 120 -18.67 17.95 -8.20
C GLN A 120 -19.39 17.12 -7.15
N LYS A 121 -19.63 17.67 -5.96
CA LYS A 121 -20.25 16.94 -4.83
C LYS A 121 -21.57 16.26 -5.22
N GLU A 122 -22.44 16.93 -5.98
CA GLU A 122 -23.70 16.34 -6.44
C GLU A 122 -23.48 15.14 -7.36
N ASN A 123 -22.50 15.21 -8.27
CA ASN A 123 -22.19 14.11 -9.17
C ASN A 123 -21.57 12.92 -8.41
N VAL A 124 -20.62 13.20 -7.52
CA VAL A 124 -20.03 12.18 -6.64
C VAL A 124 -21.09 11.53 -5.75
N ASN A 125 -22.07 12.29 -5.25
CA ASN A 125 -23.19 11.73 -4.50
C ASN A 125 -24.01 10.74 -5.34
N LYS A 126 -24.33 11.09 -6.60
CA LYS A 126 -24.99 10.15 -7.52
C LYS A 126 -24.14 8.92 -7.77
N MET A 127 -22.82 9.09 -7.93
CA MET A 127 -21.86 8.02 -8.11
C MET A 127 -21.86 7.06 -6.92
N VAL A 128 -21.60 7.54 -5.70
CA VAL A 128 -21.52 6.71 -4.49
C VAL A 128 -22.81 5.93 -4.26
N LYS A 129 -23.98 6.51 -4.57
CA LYS A 129 -25.28 5.81 -4.48
C LYS A 129 -25.44 4.61 -5.42
N LYS A 130 -24.60 4.48 -6.45
CA LYS A 130 -24.55 3.28 -7.32
C LYS A 130 -23.77 2.12 -6.68
N PHE A 131 -23.04 2.37 -5.60
CA PHE A 131 -22.19 1.39 -4.92
C PHE A 131 -22.81 0.97 -3.57
N PRO A 132 -23.30 -0.27 -3.45
CA PRO A 132 -23.93 -0.76 -2.23
C PRO A 132 -22.95 -0.81 -1.05
N GLU A 133 -23.33 -0.21 0.08
CA GLU A 133 -22.58 -0.25 1.35
C GLU A 133 -22.21 -1.66 1.79
N SER A 134 -23.06 -2.65 1.47
CA SER A 134 -22.81 -4.03 1.89
C SER A 134 -21.54 -4.63 1.27
N ASP A 135 -21.13 -4.09 0.11
CA ASP A 135 -20.15 -4.68 -0.81
C ASP A 135 -18.99 -3.73 -1.16
N PHE A 136 -19.06 -2.46 -0.74
CA PHE A 136 -18.08 -1.42 -1.07
C PHE A 136 -17.66 -0.57 0.15
N VAL A 137 -16.35 -0.32 0.23
CA VAL A 137 -15.76 0.78 1.00
C VAL A 137 -15.55 1.96 0.04
N VAL A 138 -15.82 3.18 0.52
CA VAL A 138 -15.65 4.41 -0.26
C VAL A 138 -14.51 5.22 0.34
N MET A 139 -13.62 5.69 -0.51
CA MET A 139 -12.50 6.56 -0.17
C MET A 139 -12.50 7.77 -1.09
N LEU A 140 -12.47 8.97 -0.49
CA LEU A 140 -12.48 10.23 -1.20
C LEU A 140 -11.12 10.91 -1.05
N PHE A 141 -10.51 11.27 -2.18
CA PHE A 141 -9.27 12.02 -2.26
C PHE A 141 -9.56 13.49 -2.53
N HIS A 142 -9.64 14.27 -1.45
CA HIS A 142 -9.98 15.70 -1.49
C HIS A 142 -8.77 16.51 -1.93
N TYR A 143 -8.72 16.86 -3.21
CA TYR A 143 -7.64 17.66 -3.79
C TYR A 143 -7.81 19.16 -3.49
N ASP A 144 -8.97 19.59 -3.00
CA ASP A 144 -9.31 20.99 -2.73
C ASP A 144 -9.23 21.37 -1.25
N GLY A 145 -9.03 20.39 -0.36
CA GLY A 145 -8.98 20.63 1.08
C GLY A 145 -10.35 20.66 1.78
N ILE A 146 -11.46 20.52 1.07
CA ILE A 146 -12.80 20.77 1.60
C ILE A 146 -13.46 19.46 2.01
N VAL A 147 -13.27 19.07 3.28
CA VAL A 147 -13.85 17.83 3.83
C VAL A 147 -15.19 18.07 4.54
N ASP A 148 -15.29 19.13 5.35
CA ASP A 148 -16.45 19.34 6.23
C ASP A 148 -17.78 19.57 5.48
N GLN A 149 -17.72 20.12 4.27
CA GLN A 149 -18.92 20.37 3.46
C GLN A 149 -19.53 19.10 2.85
N TRP A 150 -18.95 17.91 3.09
CA TRP A 150 -19.51 16.63 2.67
C TRP A 150 -20.39 15.97 3.75
N LYS A 151 -20.38 16.50 4.98
CA LYS A 151 -21.04 15.92 6.17
C LYS A 151 -22.56 15.81 6.08
N ASP A 152 -23.21 16.56 5.19
CA ASP A 152 -24.65 16.48 4.93
C ASP A 152 -25.06 15.26 4.09
N LEU A 153 -24.10 14.52 3.52
CA LEU A 153 -24.40 13.30 2.76
C LEU A 153 -24.54 12.10 3.70
N GLU A 154 -25.63 11.32 3.51
CA GLU A 154 -26.01 10.18 4.37
C GLU A 154 -24.94 9.08 4.53
N TRP A 155 -24.02 8.98 3.58
CA TRP A 155 -22.96 7.97 3.55
C TRP A 155 -21.60 8.51 4.04
N ASN A 156 -21.49 9.82 4.32
CA ASN A 156 -20.24 10.49 4.66
C ASN A 156 -19.49 9.83 5.83
N ASP A 157 -20.19 9.50 6.91
CA ASP A 157 -19.58 8.95 8.13
C ASP A 157 -18.97 7.55 7.94
N ARG A 158 -19.24 6.91 6.81
CA ARG A 158 -18.71 5.60 6.44
C ARG A 158 -17.60 5.68 5.39
N ALA A 159 -17.45 6.84 4.75
CA ALA A 159 -16.41 7.07 3.77
C ALA A 159 -15.09 7.44 4.46
N ILE A 160 -13.98 7.10 3.82
CA ILE A 160 -12.64 7.49 4.25
C ILE A 160 -12.26 8.75 3.50
N HIS A 161 -11.98 9.82 4.22
CA HIS A 161 -11.59 11.10 3.63
C HIS A 161 -10.08 11.27 3.77
N VAL A 162 -9.37 11.42 2.64
CA VAL A 162 -7.95 11.78 2.61
C VAL A 162 -7.85 13.12 1.91
N SER A 163 -7.25 14.12 2.56
CA SER A 163 -7.14 15.46 1.99
C SER A 163 -5.69 15.89 1.83
N ALA A 164 -5.35 16.34 0.63
CA ALA A 164 -4.07 16.93 0.29
C ALA A 164 -4.27 17.91 -0.87
N VAL A 165 -4.12 19.21 -0.58
CA VAL A 165 -4.44 20.27 -1.53
C VAL A 165 -3.53 20.22 -2.76
N ASN A 166 -4.11 20.43 -3.94
CA ASN A 166 -3.44 20.46 -5.23
C ASN A 166 -2.69 19.16 -5.58
N GLN A 167 -3.16 18.02 -5.05
CA GLN A 167 -2.64 16.70 -5.41
C GLN A 167 -3.57 15.97 -6.37
N THR A 168 -2.99 15.20 -7.28
CA THR A 168 -3.69 14.45 -8.33
C THR A 168 -4.15 13.08 -7.84
N LYS A 169 -5.11 12.47 -8.55
CA LYS A 169 -5.61 11.11 -8.28
C LYS A 169 -4.49 10.08 -8.08
N TRP A 170 -3.50 10.06 -8.97
CA TRP A 170 -2.40 9.10 -8.92
C TRP A 170 -1.39 9.39 -7.81
N TRP A 171 -1.24 10.65 -7.39
CA TRP A 171 -0.46 11.00 -6.20
C TRP A 171 -1.05 10.36 -4.94
N PHE A 172 -2.38 10.45 -4.77
CA PHE A 172 -3.10 9.82 -3.67
C PHE A 172 -3.01 8.30 -3.76
N ALA A 173 -3.32 7.74 -4.93
CA ALA A 173 -3.30 6.28 -5.13
C ALA A 173 -1.93 5.68 -4.78
N LYS A 174 -0.83 6.34 -5.18
CA LYS A 174 0.53 5.87 -4.83
C LYS A 174 0.78 5.83 -3.33
N ARG A 175 0.17 6.73 -2.54
CA ARG A 175 0.46 6.92 -1.11
C ARG A 175 -0.51 6.20 -0.19
N PHE A 176 -1.78 6.09 -0.58
CA PHE A 176 -2.86 5.62 0.30
C PHE A 176 -3.48 4.29 -0.15
N LEU A 177 -3.16 3.79 -1.35
CA LEU A 177 -3.63 2.51 -1.85
C LEU A 177 -2.50 1.48 -1.98
N HIS A 178 -1.63 1.40 -0.96
CA HIS A 178 -0.54 0.41 -0.94
C HIS A 178 -1.09 -1.02 -1.05
N PRO A 179 -0.52 -1.93 -1.88
CA PRO A 179 -1.09 -3.25 -2.12
C PRO A 179 -1.34 -4.08 -0.87
N ASP A 180 -0.49 -3.97 0.14
CA ASP A 180 -0.65 -4.69 1.41
C ASP A 180 -1.77 -4.12 2.29
N ILE A 181 -2.13 -2.84 2.11
CA ILE A 181 -3.26 -2.18 2.82
C ILE A 181 -4.59 -2.47 2.13
N VAL A 182 -4.60 -2.59 0.81
CA VAL A 182 -5.84 -2.83 0.03
C VAL A 182 -6.00 -4.30 -0.37
N SER A 183 -5.23 -5.20 0.25
CA SER A 183 -5.18 -6.63 -0.08
C SER A 183 -6.46 -7.40 0.26
N GLU A 184 -7.34 -6.86 1.09
CA GLU A 184 -8.64 -7.47 1.41
C GLU A 184 -9.74 -7.14 0.38
N TYR A 185 -9.50 -6.17 -0.52
CA TYR A 185 -10.47 -5.76 -1.54
C TYR A 185 -10.31 -6.58 -2.81
N ALA A 186 -11.40 -7.16 -3.32
CA ALA A 186 -11.39 -7.98 -4.53
C ALA A 186 -11.15 -7.14 -5.79
N TYR A 187 -11.80 -5.98 -5.87
CA TYR A 187 -11.65 -5.00 -6.93
C TYR A 187 -11.49 -3.59 -6.38
N ILE A 188 -10.69 -2.78 -7.08
CA ILE A 188 -10.36 -1.40 -6.75
C ILE A 188 -10.77 -0.52 -7.93
N PHE A 189 -11.78 0.32 -7.72
CA PHE A 189 -12.25 1.33 -8.65
C PHE A 189 -11.50 2.62 -8.33
N LEU A 190 -10.77 3.17 -9.30
CA LEU A 190 -9.99 4.39 -9.13
C LEU A 190 -10.47 5.47 -10.10
N TRP A 191 -11.53 6.18 -9.73
CA TRP A 191 -12.33 6.98 -10.65
C TRP A 191 -12.09 8.49 -10.50
N ASP A 192 -12.33 9.21 -11.59
CA ASP A 192 -12.50 10.67 -11.58
C ASP A 192 -13.94 11.04 -11.19
N GLU A 193 -14.12 12.27 -10.75
CA GLU A 193 -15.41 12.78 -10.24
C GLU A 193 -16.38 13.28 -11.32
N ASP A 194 -15.95 13.44 -12.56
CA ASP A 194 -16.72 14.01 -13.68
C ASP A 194 -17.34 12.94 -14.60
N LEU A 195 -17.65 11.79 -14.00
CA LEU A 195 -18.29 10.65 -14.66
C LEU A 195 -19.79 10.60 -14.33
N GLY A 196 -20.63 10.74 -15.35
CA GLY A 196 -22.07 10.50 -15.28
C GLY A 196 -22.40 9.01 -15.21
N VAL A 197 -23.10 8.60 -14.16
CA VAL A 197 -23.33 7.18 -13.79
C VAL A 197 -24.78 6.70 -13.98
N ASP A 198 -25.62 7.45 -14.70
CA ASP A 198 -27.05 7.15 -14.81
C ASP A 198 -27.33 5.73 -15.32
N HIS A 199 -26.49 5.26 -16.24
CA HIS A 199 -26.59 3.95 -16.89
C HIS A 199 -25.62 2.90 -16.35
N PHE A 200 -25.07 3.13 -15.16
CA PHE A 200 -24.14 2.22 -14.49
C PHE A 200 -24.78 1.59 -13.25
N ASN A 201 -24.50 0.30 -13.04
CA ASN A 201 -24.82 -0.48 -11.85
C ASN A 201 -23.59 -1.30 -11.40
N ALA A 202 -23.08 -1.00 -10.21
CA ALA A 202 -21.86 -1.63 -9.69
C ALA A 202 -21.96 -3.15 -9.53
N LYS A 203 -23.13 -3.69 -9.11
CA LYS A 203 -23.31 -5.14 -8.94
C LYS A 203 -23.28 -5.88 -10.26
N ARG A 204 -23.98 -5.34 -11.28
CA ARG A 204 -23.98 -5.92 -12.63
C ARG A 204 -22.59 -5.86 -13.24
N TYR A 205 -21.91 -4.72 -13.12
CA TYR A 205 -20.52 -4.56 -13.57
C TYR A 205 -19.59 -5.60 -12.93
N LEU A 206 -19.63 -5.74 -11.59
CA LEU A 206 -18.84 -6.74 -10.88
C LEU A 206 -19.14 -8.18 -11.35
N SER A 207 -20.40 -8.50 -11.62
CA SER A 207 -20.77 -9.82 -12.14
C SER A 207 -20.14 -10.07 -13.51
N ILE A 208 -20.15 -9.07 -14.40
CA ILE A 208 -19.60 -9.20 -15.75
C ILE A 208 -18.09 -9.39 -15.69
N ILE A 209 -17.35 -8.52 -14.99
CA ILE A 209 -15.89 -8.60 -14.97
C ILE A 209 -15.39 -9.91 -14.32
N LYS A 210 -16.13 -10.45 -13.34
CA LYS A 210 -15.84 -11.76 -12.74
C LYS A 210 -16.06 -12.89 -13.74
N ASN A 211 -17.20 -12.90 -14.43
CA ASN A 211 -17.53 -13.93 -15.41
C ASN A 211 -16.57 -13.93 -16.61
N GLU A 212 -16.17 -12.73 -17.03
CA GLU A 212 -15.24 -12.51 -18.15
C GLU A 212 -13.77 -12.69 -17.75
N GLY A 213 -13.49 -12.88 -16.47
CA GLY A 213 -12.14 -13.05 -15.93
C GLY A 213 -11.22 -11.85 -16.20
N LEU A 214 -11.79 -10.63 -16.19
CA LEU A 214 -11.07 -9.39 -16.41
C LEU A 214 -10.29 -8.98 -15.16
N GLU A 215 -9.02 -8.66 -15.36
CA GLU A 215 -8.09 -8.23 -14.30
C GLU A 215 -7.96 -6.71 -14.27
N ILE A 216 -8.13 -6.06 -15.42
CA ILE A 216 -8.19 -4.61 -15.55
C ILE A 216 -9.35 -4.30 -16.49
N SER A 217 -10.24 -3.41 -16.07
CA SER A 217 -11.42 -3.09 -16.87
C SER A 217 -11.86 -1.65 -16.67
N GLN A 218 -12.74 -1.18 -17.52
CA GLN A 218 -13.51 0.04 -17.27
C GLN A 218 -14.92 -0.09 -17.85
N PRO A 219 -15.90 0.66 -17.35
CA PRO A 219 -17.15 0.87 -18.06
C PRO A 219 -16.91 1.49 -19.44
N ALA A 220 -17.77 1.18 -20.41
CA ALA A 220 -17.73 1.86 -21.70
C ALA A 220 -18.18 3.32 -21.59
N LEU A 221 -17.84 4.13 -22.58
CA LEU A 221 -18.26 5.53 -22.68
C LEU A 221 -19.31 5.71 -23.75
N ASN A 222 -20.34 6.49 -23.45
CA ASN A 222 -21.33 6.84 -24.45
C ASN A 222 -20.68 7.73 -25.54
N PRO A 223 -20.57 7.27 -26.80
CA PRO A 223 -19.86 8.01 -27.84
C PRO A 223 -20.56 9.28 -28.31
N GLU A 224 -21.85 9.42 -28.05
CA GLU A 224 -22.65 10.58 -28.47
C GLU A 224 -22.63 11.70 -27.41
N LYS A 225 -22.33 11.36 -26.15
CA LYS A 225 -22.42 12.28 -25.01
C LYS A 225 -21.09 12.56 -24.32
N SER A 226 -20.07 11.74 -24.57
CA SER A 226 -18.79 11.81 -23.86
C SER A 226 -17.71 12.46 -24.73
N GLU A 227 -16.76 13.14 -24.10
CA GLU A 227 -15.48 13.44 -24.75
C GLU A 227 -14.66 12.15 -24.85
N LEU A 228 -14.48 11.64 -26.08
CA LEU A 228 -13.74 10.42 -26.36
C LEU A 228 -12.30 10.72 -26.79
N HIS A 229 -11.33 10.38 -25.94
CA HIS A 229 -9.91 10.46 -26.29
C HIS A 229 -9.39 9.22 -27.01
N HIS A 230 -9.91 8.03 -26.64
CA HIS A 230 -9.46 6.75 -27.17
C HIS A 230 -10.63 5.95 -27.76
N PRO A 231 -10.65 5.67 -29.09
CA PRO A 231 -11.78 4.98 -29.72
C PRO A 231 -12.12 3.58 -29.18
N ILE A 232 -11.21 2.93 -28.45
CA ILE A 232 -11.51 1.66 -27.77
C ILE A 232 -12.41 1.85 -26.56
N THR A 233 -12.52 3.04 -25.96
CA THR A 233 -13.38 3.23 -24.78
C THR A 233 -14.85 3.46 -25.14
N ALA A 234 -15.14 3.65 -26.44
CA ALA A 234 -16.48 3.88 -26.95
C ALA A 234 -17.35 2.63 -26.83
N ARG A 235 -18.57 2.81 -26.32
CA ARG A 235 -19.56 1.74 -26.16
C ARG A 235 -19.96 1.11 -27.48
N ASP A 236 -19.89 -0.22 -27.53
CA ASP A 236 -20.57 -1.05 -28.51
C ASP A 236 -21.96 -1.45 -27.98
N LYS A 237 -23.03 -0.92 -28.61
CA LYS A 237 -24.41 -1.19 -28.18
C LYS A 237 -24.83 -2.66 -28.36
N ASN A 238 -24.09 -3.44 -29.16
CA ASN A 238 -24.40 -4.83 -29.50
C ASN A 238 -23.57 -5.84 -28.68
N SER A 239 -22.71 -5.37 -27.78
CA SER A 239 -21.86 -6.23 -26.96
C SER A 239 -22.15 -6.06 -25.47
N THR A 240 -21.72 -7.06 -24.69
CA THR A 240 -21.63 -6.94 -23.22
C THR A 240 -20.23 -6.45 -22.81
N VAL A 241 -19.19 -6.95 -23.48
CA VAL A 241 -17.79 -6.57 -23.29
C VAL A 241 -17.08 -6.61 -24.63
N HIS A 242 -16.20 -5.64 -24.86
CA HIS A 242 -15.23 -5.72 -25.96
C HIS A 242 -13.81 -5.47 -25.45
N ARG A 243 -12.83 -5.99 -26.19
CA ARG A 243 -11.40 -5.95 -25.83
C ARG A 243 -10.53 -5.38 -26.95
N ARG A 244 -11.16 -4.98 -28.06
CA ARG A 244 -10.52 -4.54 -29.28
C ARG A 244 -11.33 -3.44 -29.94
N THR A 245 -10.65 -2.54 -30.63
CA THR A 245 -11.24 -1.65 -31.63
C THR A 245 -10.60 -1.84 -33.00
N TYR A 246 -11.35 -1.53 -34.06
CA TYR A 246 -10.87 -1.53 -35.45
C TYR A 246 -10.75 -0.10 -36.02
N LYS A 247 -10.93 0.91 -35.16
CA LYS A 247 -10.83 2.31 -35.56
C LYS A 247 -9.37 2.73 -35.73
N VAL A 248 -9.17 3.82 -36.47
CA VAL A 248 -7.86 4.46 -36.60
C VAL A 248 -7.61 5.33 -35.37
N ILE A 249 -6.45 5.16 -34.73
CA ILE A 249 -6.05 5.92 -33.53
C ILE A 249 -4.72 6.62 -33.84
N GLY A 250 -4.77 7.94 -34.05
CA GLY A 250 -3.62 8.70 -34.51
C GLY A 250 -3.11 8.18 -35.86
N ARG A 251 -1.88 7.64 -35.88
CA ARG A 251 -1.27 7.01 -37.07
C ARG A 251 -1.46 5.49 -37.13
N THR A 252 -2.04 4.89 -36.10
CA THR A 252 -2.18 3.43 -35.97
C THR A 252 -3.54 2.98 -36.50
N LYS A 253 -3.55 2.08 -37.49
CA LYS A 253 -4.77 1.40 -37.95
C LYS A 253 -4.92 0.08 -37.21
N CYS A 254 -5.90 -0.02 -36.31
CA CYS A 254 -6.16 -1.23 -35.58
C CYS A 254 -6.78 -2.32 -36.48
N ASN A 255 -6.29 -3.55 -36.35
CA ASN A 255 -6.69 -4.73 -37.12
C ASN A 255 -6.62 -5.99 -36.24
N GLU A 256 -6.95 -7.16 -36.80
CA GLU A 256 -6.91 -8.44 -36.08
C GLU A 256 -5.54 -8.76 -35.49
N ASN A 257 -4.47 -8.38 -36.18
CA ASN A 257 -3.10 -8.64 -35.76
C ASN A 257 -2.62 -7.69 -34.66
N SER A 258 -3.40 -6.67 -34.31
CA SER A 258 -3.03 -5.72 -33.26
C SER A 258 -3.14 -6.39 -31.89
N THR A 259 -2.05 -6.50 -31.15
CA THR A 259 -2.00 -7.20 -29.85
C THR A 259 -1.66 -6.25 -28.70
N GLY A 260 -1.66 -4.95 -28.94
CA GLY A 260 -1.28 -3.95 -27.95
C GLY A 260 -2.12 -2.68 -27.93
N PRO A 261 -1.88 -1.83 -26.91
CA PRO A 261 -2.57 -0.58 -26.77
C PRO A 261 -2.16 0.38 -27.90
N PRO A 262 -3.09 1.26 -28.35
CA PRO A 262 -4.44 1.45 -27.82
C PRO A 262 -5.50 0.55 -28.50
N CYS A 263 -5.10 -0.40 -29.36
CA CYS A 263 -6.04 -1.23 -30.12
C CYS A 263 -6.66 -2.37 -29.31
N THR A 264 -5.91 -2.93 -28.36
CA THR A 264 -6.30 -4.00 -27.42
C THR A 264 -5.56 -3.80 -26.10
N GLY A 265 -6.00 -4.44 -25.02
CA GLY A 265 -5.24 -4.39 -23.78
C GLY A 265 -5.15 -2.99 -23.17
N PHE A 266 -6.19 -2.17 -23.36
CA PHE A 266 -6.21 -0.76 -22.99
C PHE A 266 -7.48 -0.41 -22.23
N VAL A 267 -7.31 0.33 -21.14
CA VAL A 267 -8.36 1.10 -20.46
C VAL A 267 -7.82 2.49 -20.22
N GLU A 268 -8.68 3.49 -20.26
CA GLU A 268 -8.31 4.87 -20.01
C GLU A 268 -8.27 5.15 -18.50
N MET A 269 -7.44 6.12 -18.13
CA MET A 269 -7.12 6.36 -16.72
C MET A 269 -8.25 6.96 -15.88
N MET A 270 -9.35 7.42 -16.49
CA MET A 270 -10.40 8.14 -15.76
C MET A 270 -11.34 7.23 -14.96
N ALA A 271 -11.66 6.04 -15.46
CA ALA A 271 -12.56 5.09 -14.81
C ALA A 271 -12.02 3.64 -14.68
N PRO A 272 -10.71 3.42 -14.43
CA PRO A 272 -10.17 2.08 -14.36
C PRO A 272 -10.65 1.33 -13.11
N VAL A 273 -10.77 0.02 -13.28
CA VAL A 273 -11.07 -0.95 -12.24
C VAL A 273 -10.01 -2.04 -12.31
N PHE A 274 -9.38 -2.32 -11.17
CA PHE A 274 -8.32 -3.31 -11.04
C PHE A 274 -8.78 -4.44 -10.15
N SER A 275 -8.48 -5.69 -10.50
CA SER A 275 -8.46 -6.77 -9.54
C SER A 275 -7.37 -6.53 -8.50
N ARG A 276 -7.47 -7.22 -7.36
CA ARG A 276 -6.39 -7.23 -6.35
C ARG A 276 -5.01 -7.54 -6.93
N ALA A 277 -4.93 -8.56 -7.78
CA ALA A 277 -3.67 -9.03 -8.33
C ALA A 277 -3.08 -8.02 -9.34
N SER A 278 -3.92 -7.45 -10.21
CA SER A 278 -3.46 -6.43 -11.15
C SER A 278 -3.10 -5.14 -10.45
N TRP A 279 -3.83 -4.72 -9.42
CA TRP A 279 -3.47 -3.54 -8.62
C TRP A 279 -2.12 -3.69 -7.93
N ARG A 280 -1.82 -4.86 -7.36
CA ARG A 280 -0.50 -5.12 -6.73
C ARG A 280 0.64 -4.85 -7.70
N CYS A 281 0.50 -5.23 -8.96
CA CYS A 281 1.47 -4.90 -10.01
C CYS A 281 1.41 -3.42 -10.42
N SER A 282 0.22 -2.90 -10.75
CA SER A 282 0.03 -1.53 -11.25
C SER A 282 0.52 -0.47 -10.25
N TRP A 283 0.37 -0.70 -8.95
CA TRP A 283 0.85 0.21 -7.92
C TRP A 283 2.38 0.40 -7.95
N HIS A 284 3.14 -0.65 -8.27
CA HIS A 284 4.59 -0.58 -8.42
C HIS A 284 5.00 0.14 -9.71
N MET A 285 4.12 0.12 -10.72
CA MET A 285 4.31 0.88 -11.95
C MET A 285 4.14 2.39 -11.72
N ILE A 286 3.23 2.81 -10.85
CA ILE A 286 3.06 4.22 -10.46
C ILE A 286 4.31 4.68 -9.71
N GLN A 287 4.95 5.72 -10.23
CA GLN A 287 6.17 6.29 -9.68
C GLN A 287 5.84 7.51 -8.83
N SER A 288 6.67 7.79 -7.81
CA SER A 288 6.42 8.93 -6.91
C SER A 288 6.42 10.29 -7.62
N ASP A 289 7.10 10.39 -8.76
CA ASP A 289 7.23 11.55 -9.63
C ASP A 289 6.31 11.52 -10.87
N LEU A 290 5.52 10.45 -11.03
CA LEU A 290 4.51 10.33 -12.09
C LEU A 290 3.13 10.61 -11.49
N VAL A 291 2.94 11.85 -11.03
CA VAL A 291 1.77 12.24 -10.26
C VAL A 291 0.57 12.45 -11.17
N LEU A 292 0.75 12.87 -12.42
CA LEU A 292 -0.36 13.02 -13.36
C LEU A 292 -0.79 11.67 -13.95
N GLY A 293 0.05 10.64 -13.84
CA GLY A 293 -0.22 9.28 -14.33
C GLY A 293 -0.18 9.12 -15.85
N TRP A 294 -0.05 10.20 -16.63
CA TRP A 294 -0.21 10.17 -18.07
C TRP A 294 0.65 9.08 -18.74
N GLY A 295 0.03 8.26 -19.58
CA GLY A 295 0.69 7.17 -20.31
C GLY A 295 0.84 5.86 -19.53
N LEU A 296 0.41 5.79 -18.27
CA LEU A 296 0.32 4.52 -17.53
C LEU A 296 -0.62 3.52 -18.21
N ASP A 297 -1.74 4.01 -18.75
CA ASP A 297 -2.73 3.27 -19.55
C ASP A 297 -2.11 2.44 -20.69
N PHE A 298 -1.03 2.91 -21.32
CA PHE A 298 -0.29 2.16 -22.33
C PHE A 298 0.58 1.02 -21.77
N GLN A 299 0.82 0.99 -20.45
CA GLN A 299 1.64 -0.03 -19.79
C GLN A 299 0.85 -0.95 -18.86
N LEU A 300 -0.39 -0.60 -18.49
CA LEU A 300 -1.24 -1.43 -17.62
C LEU A 300 -1.38 -2.89 -18.11
N GLY A 301 -1.26 -3.13 -19.42
CA GLY A 301 -1.17 -4.46 -20.03
C GLY A 301 -0.20 -5.41 -19.33
N TYR A 302 0.97 -4.94 -18.89
CA TYR A 302 1.97 -5.77 -18.20
C TYR A 302 1.48 -6.29 -16.84
N CYS A 303 0.45 -5.67 -16.26
CA CYS A 303 -0.15 -6.05 -14.99
C CYS A 303 -1.46 -6.84 -15.15
N ALA A 304 -1.80 -7.27 -16.37
CA ALA A 304 -3.05 -7.98 -16.68
C ALA A 304 -3.12 -9.44 -16.16
N GLN A 305 -2.10 -9.93 -15.44
CA GLN A 305 -2.03 -11.31 -14.94
C GLN A 305 -2.27 -12.37 -16.03
N GLY A 306 -1.74 -12.13 -17.23
CA GLY A 306 -1.93 -12.99 -18.39
C GLY A 306 -1.89 -12.21 -19.70
N ASP A 307 -2.53 -12.77 -20.73
CA ASP A 307 -2.66 -12.10 -22.03
C ASP A 307 -3.56 -10.86 -21.90
N ARG A 308 -2.96 -9.67 -22.11
CA ARG A 308 -3.68 -8.38 -22.05
C ARG A 308 -4.82 -8.28 -23.06
N THR A 309 -4.80 -9.03 -24.16
CA THR A 309 -5.89 -9.03 -25.15
C THR A 309 -7.15 -9.73 -24.65
N GLN A 310 -7.03 -10.56 -23.60
CA GLN A 310 -8.13 -11.31 -22.98
C GLN A 310 -8.48 -10.79 -21.59
N LYS A 311 -7.46 -10.37 -20.82
CA LYS A 311 -7.59 -9.98 -19.42
C LYS A 311 -7.95 -8.52 -19.20
N ILE A 312 -7.89 -7.70 -20.25
CA ILE A 312 -8.29 -6.30 -20.20
C ILE A 312 -9.48 -6.06 -21.14
N GLY A 313 -10.51 -5.37 -20.65
CA GLY A 313 -11.72 -5.15 -21.43
C GLY A 313 -12.57 -3.96 -20.99
N ILE A 314 -13.45 -3.57 -21.89
CA ILE A 314 -14.41 -2.49 -21.74
C ILE A 314 -15.80 -3.11 -21.57
N VAL A 315 -16.53 -2.74 -20.52
CA VAL A 315 -17.87 -3.27 -20.25
C VAL A 315 -18.92 -2.40 -20.91
N ASP A 316 -19.52 -2.88 -22.00
CA ASP A 316 -20.46 -2.13 -22.84
C ASP A 316 -21.88 -2.02 -22.27
N SER A 317 -22.31 -3.04 -21.54
CA SER A 317 -23.65 -3.08 -20.96
C SER A 317 -23.80 -2.17 -19.75
N GLU A 318 -22.69 -1.73 -19.15
CA GLU A 318 -22.63 -0.82 -18.00
C GLU A 318 -21.71 0.34 -18.38
N TYR A 319 -22.30 1.50 -18.72
CA TYR A 319 -21.57 2.59 -19.36
C TYR A 319 -21.73 3.93 -18.65
N LEU A 320 -20.79 4.81 -18.93
CA LEU A 320 -20.67 6.15 -18.34
C LEU A 320 -20.82 7.24 -19.40
N ILE A 321 -21.01 8.46 -18.92
CA ILE A 321 -20.86 9.70 -19.69
C ILE A 321 -19.65 10.43 -19.10
N HIS A 322 -18.68 10.82 -19.91
CA HIS A 322 -17.53 11.61 -19.45
C HIS A 322 -17.72 13.07 -19.84
N ASP A 323 -17.96 13.91 -18.82
CA ASP A 323 -18.30 15.32 -19.00
C ASP A 323 -17.07 16.21 -19.25
N ALA A 324 -15.86 15.67 -19.04
CA ALA A 324 -14.57 16.32 -19.23
C ALA A 324 -14.47 17.69 -18.53
N LEU A 325 -14.93 17.72 -17.28
CA LEU A 325 -14.99 18.95 -16.50
C LEU A 325 -13.58 19.32 -16.02
N PRO A 326 -13.19 20.61 -16.05
CA PRO A 326 -11.90 21.01 -15.51
C PRO A 326 -11.82 20.73 -14.00
N THR A 327 -11.05 19.71 -13.62
CA THR A 327 -10.71 19.38 -12.22
C THR A 327 -9.37 20.05 -11.85
N LEU A 328 -9.07 20.22 -10.55
CA LEU A 328 -7.84 20.84 -10.04
C LEU A 328 -7.65 22.33 -10.41
N GLY A 329 -8.60 23.19 -10.01
CA GLY A 329 -8.40 24.64 -9.97
C GLY A 329 -8.91 25.46 -11.16
N GLY A 330 -9.68 24.86 -12.07
CA GLY A 330 -10.46 25.61 -13.06
C GLY A 330 -11.78 26.12 -12.46
N SER A 331 -12.10 27.40 -12.67
CA SER A 331 -13.48 27.87 -12.48
C SER A 331 -14.37 27.31 -13.59
N ALA A 332 -15.48 26.65 -13.21
CA ALA A 332 -16.44 26.06 -14.15
C ALA A 332 -17.23 27.13 -14.96
N GLU A 333 -17.06 28.41 -14.63
CA GLU A 333 -17.81 29.53 -15.20
C GLU A 333 -17.38 29.89 -16.64
N ASN A 334 -16.22 29.42 -17.10
CA ASN A 334 -15.64 29.85 -18.39
C ASN A 334 -15.90 28.90 -19.56
N LYS A 335 -17.14 28.41 -19.73
CA LYS A 335 -17.63 27.93 -21.05
C LYS A 335 -18.16 29.07 -21.94
N VAL A 336 -18.15 30.31 -21.47
CA VAL A 336 -18.58 31.49 -22.25
C VAL A 336 -17.40 32.46 -22.44
N SER A 337 -16.81 32.39 -23.63
CA SER A 337 -16.04 33.44 -24.33
C SER A 337 -15.28 34.48 -23.48
N SER A 338 -13.98 34.26 -23.24
CA SER A 338 -12.96 35.33 -23.13
C SER A 338 -11.54 34.77 -23.33
N PRO A 339 -10.77 35.25 -24.34
CA PRO A 339 -9.44 34.74 -24.66
C PRO A 339 -8.32 35.58 -24.02
N SER A 340 -8.31 35.75 -22.69
CA SER A 340 -7.13 36.30 -22.02
C SER A 340 -7.16 36.09 -20.49
N SER A 341 -6.07 35.50 -19.98
CA SER A 341 -5.60 35.43 -18.58
C SER A 341 -5.80 34.15 -17.72
N GLU A 342 -6.62 33.16 -18.09
CA GLU A 342 -6.70 31.88 -17.34
C GLU A 342 -6.02 30.67 -18.03
N SER A 343 -5.44 30.85 -19.22
CA SER A 343 -4.88 29.75 -20.03
C SER A 343 -3.53 29.19 -19.53
N GLY A 344 -2.87 29.84 -18.56
CA GLY A 344 -1.53 29.46 -18.10
C GLY A 344 -1.47 28.19 -17.24
N GLY A 345 -2.37 28.03 -16.26
CA GLY A 345 -2.30 26.89 -15.34
C GLY A 345 -2.51 25.54 -16.04
N ARG A 346 -3.56 25.44 -16.87
CA ARG A 346 -3.88 24.20 -17.60
C ARG A 346 -2.82 23.84 -18.65
N SER A 347 -2.25 24.83 -19.33
CA SER A 347 -1.18 24.59 -20.29
C SER A 347 0.10 24.12 -19.60
N GLU A 348 0.46 24.69 -18.44
CA GLU A 348 1.61 24.25 -17.65
C GLU A 348 1.39 22.85 -17.06
N VAL A 349 0.19 22.51 -16.56
CA VAL A 349 -0.14 21.13 -16.14
C VAL A 349 -0.01 20.14 -17.30
N LYS A 350 -0.50 20.50 -18.49
CA LYS A 350 -0.36 19.67 -19.69
C LYS A 350 1.11 19.52 -20.12
N LYS A 351 1.91 20.58 -20.03
CA LYS A 351 3.35 20.54 -20.30
C LYS A 351 4.06 19.63 -19.30
N GLN A 352 3.73 19.75 -18.03
CA GLN A 352 4.26 18.92 -16.95
C GLN A 352 3.89 17.43 -17.17
N SER A 353 2.68 17.11 -17.61
CA SER A 353 2.29 15.73 -17.90
C SER A 353 3.16 15.09 -19.00
N TYR A 354 3.51 15.86 -20.04
CA TYR A 354 4.43 15.37 -21.07
C TYR A 354 5.86 15.16 -20.55
N ILE A 355 6.33 16.03 -19.65
CA ILE A 355 7.65 15.87 -19.01
C ILE A 355 7.68 14.58 -18.17
N GLU A 356 6.68 14.36 -17.32
CA GLU A 356 6.57 13.15 -16.49
C GLU A 356 6.49 11.88 -17.34
N LEU A 357 5.70 11.91 -18.42
CA LEU A 357 5.60 10.81 -19.38
C LEU A 357 6.95 10.47 -20.00
N GLU A 358 7.73 11.48 -20.39
CA GLU A 358 9.04 11.26 -21.01
C GLU A 358 10.05 10.69 -20.01
N ILE A 359 10.04 11.17 -18.77
CA ILE A 359 10.84 10.59 -17.67
C ILE A 359 10.46 9.12 -17.46
N PHE A 360 9.17 8.81 -17.40
CA PHE A 360 8.66 7.45 -17.22
C PHE A 360 9.09 6.53 -18.37
N LYS A 361 8.93 6.96 -19.63
CA LYS A 361 9.38 6.20 -20.81
C LYS A 361 10.88 5.92 -20.77
N ASN A 362 11.69 6.91 -20.40
CA ASN A 362 13.14 6.73 -20.32
C ASN A 362 13.55 5.85 -19.14
N ARG A 363 12.82 5.89 -18.01
CA ARG A 363 12.98 4.95 -16.90
C ARG A 363 12.65 3.52 -17.35
N TRP A 364 11.53 3.31 -18.04
CA TRP A 364 11.11 2.01 -18.55
C TRP A 364 12.15 1.41 -19.51
N LYS A 365 12.60 2.19 -20.51
CA LYS A 365 13.65 1.75 -21.45
C LYS A 365 14.96 1.38 -20.74
N ARG A 366 15.39 2.18 -19.75
CA ARG A 366 16.60 1.87 -18.99
C ARG A 366 16.46 0.60 -18.17
N ALA A 367 15.30 0.39 -17.53
CA ALA A 367 15.03 -0.83 -16.76
C ALA A 367 15.11 -2.07 -17.66
N ILE A 368 14.49 -2.05 -18.85
CA ILE A 368 14.58 -3.14 -19.83
C ILE A 368 16.04 -3.42 -20.20
N ASN A 369 16.82 -2.38 -20.52
CA ASN A 369 18.20 -2.55 -20.97
C ASN A 369 19.15 -3.05 -19.86
N GLN A 370 18.81 -2.82 -18.59
CA GLN A 370 19.66 -3.15 -17.43
C GLN A 370 19.27 -4.49 -16.78
N ASP A 371 18.03 -4.94 -16.97
CA ASP A 371 17.53 -6.18 -16.39
C ASP A 371 17.76 -7.37 -17.34
N ASN A 372 18.94 -7.98 -17.23
CA ASN A 372 19.32 -9.13 -18.04
C ASN A 372 18.44 -10.39 -17.77
N CYS A 373 17.67 -10.41 -16.69
CA CYS A 373 16.80 -11.52 -16.32
C CYS A 373 15.35 -11.32 -16.78
N TRP A 374 15.00 -10.12 -17.24
CA TRP A 374 13.66 -9.79 -17.70
C TRP A 374 13.53 -9.97 -19.22
N SER A 375 12.46 -10.64 -19.63
CA SER A 375 12.07 -10.77 -21.03
C SER A 375 10.70 -10.14 -21.23
N ASP A 376 10.53 -9.35 -22.29
CA ASP A 376 9.23 -8.76 -22.60
C ASP A 376 8.22 -9.87 -22.99
N PRO A 377 7.17 -10.10 -22.18
CA PRO A 377 6.16 -11.13 -22.47
C PRO A 377 5.39 -10.86 -23.77
N TYR A 378 5.49 -9.66 -24.35
CA TYR A 378 4.82 -9.27 -25.57
C TYR A 378 5.76 -9.16 -26.79
N GLU A 379 7.07 -9.44 -26.65
CA GLU A 379 8.06 -9.34 -27.75
C GLU A 379 7.77 -10.31 -28.90
N GLN A 380 7.23 -11.49 -28.60
CA GLN A 380 6.89 -12.49 -29.65
C GLN A 380 5.69 -12.05 -30.51
N SER A 381 4.85 -11.14 -30.00
CA SER A 381 3.70 -10.61 -30.75
C SER A 381 4.10 -9.59 -31.83
N THR A 382 5.29 -8.98 -31.71
CA THR A 382 5.83 -8.04 -32.72
C THR A 382 6.71 -8.73 -33.77
N LYS A 383 7.36 -9.86 -33.46
CA LYS A 383 8.20 -10.61 -34.43
C LYS A 383 7.39 -11.37 -35.49
N LYS A 384 6.10 -11.66 -35.26
CA LYS A 384 5.18 -12.19 -36.30
C LYS A 384 4.70 -11.12 -37.29
N GLN A 385 5.20 -9.88 -37.20
CA GLN A 385 4.77 -8.73 -38.01
C GLN A 385 5.89 -8.15 -38.89
N LYS A 386 7.00 -8.87 -39.11
CA LYS A 386 7.98 -8.52 -40.14
C LYS A 386 7.88 -9.43 -41.35
#